data_AF-A0A376H5K7-F1
#
_entry.id   AF-A0A376H5K7-F1
#
_cell.length_a   1.000
_cell.length_b   1.000
_cell.length_c   1.000
_cell.angle_alpha   90.00
_cell.angle_beta   90.00
_cell.angle_gamma   90.00
#
_symmetry.space_group_name_H-M   'P 1'
#
loop_
_entity.id
_entity.type
_entity.pdbx_description
1 polymer ?
#
loop_
_entity_poly.entity_id
_entity_poly.type
_entity_poly.pdbx_seq_one_letter_code
_entity_poly.pdbx_strand_id
1 'polypeptide(L)'
;MKKQQQRFMILAVLTIIHLIFSSFYLYFYGYFNGENLASFFVVITSLLRYVFLLWIAVWGYLAMKHTQKAAFFYLALFFINLIFPYFFN
;
A
#
# COMPACT_ATOMS: atom_id res chain seq x y z
N MET A 1 -10.38 16.77 14.50
CA MET A 1 -8.96 16.41 14.66
C MET A 1 -8.73 14.93 15.01
N LYS A 2 -9.27 14.38 16.13
CA LYS A 2 -9.02 12.98 16.56
C LYS A 2 -9.31 11.90 15.48
N LYS A 3 -10.46 11.99 14.77
CA LYS A 3 -10.80 11.04 13.69
C LYS A 3 -9.84 11.08 12.48
N GLN A 4 -9.31 12.26 12.15
CA GLN A 4 -8.39 12.42 11.01
C GLN A 4 -6.99 11.92 11.37
N GLN A 5 -6.53 12.16 12.60
CA GLN A 5 -5.30 11.56 13.13
C GLN A 5 -5.38 10.03 13.21
N GLN A 6 -6.51 9.46 13.66
CA GLN A 6 -6.70 8.01 13.67
C GLN A 6 -6.63 7.41 12.25
N ARG A 7 -7.31 8.04 11.28
CA ARG A 7 -7.26 7.61 9.87
C ARG A 7 -5.83 7.66 9.30
N PHE A 8 -5.10 8.72 9.60
CA PHE A 8 -3.70 8.84 9.19
C PHE A 8 -2.82 7.76 9.82
N MET A 9 -3.00 7.50 11.12
CA MET A 9 -2.25 6.46 11.83
C MET A 9 -2.54 5.07 11.26
N ILE A 10 -3.80 4.76 10.93
CA ILE A 10 -4.17 3.50 10.26
C ILE A 10 -3.47 3.39 8.90
N LEU A 11 -3.42 4.46 8.11
CA LEU A 11 -2.72 4.47 6.82
C LEU A 11 -1.21 4.29 6.96
N ALA A 12 -0.61 4.90 7.97
CA ALA A 12 0.82 4.74 8.26
C ALA A 12 1.14 3.29 8.64
N VAL A 13 0.33 2.69 9.54
CA VAL A 13 0.48 1.27 9.93
C VAL A 13 0.30 0.34 8.73
N LEU A 14 -0.74 0.55 7.91
CA LEU A 14 -0.97 -0.26 6.71
C LEU A 14 0.17 -0.09 5.69
N THR A 15 0.73 1.11 5.56
CA THR A 15 1.90 1.37 4.71
C THR A 15 3.12 0.59 5.19
N ILE A 16 3.39 0.59 6.50
CA ILE A 16 4.50 -0.20 7.08
C ILE A 16 4.29 -1.69 6.80
N ILE A 17 3.08 -2.21 7.04
CA ILE A 17 2.74 -3.61 6.75
C ILE A 17 2.94 -3.92 5.27
N HIS A 18 2.49 -3.05 4.36
CA HIS A 18 2.65 -3.22 2.92
C HIS A 18 4.12 -3.25 2.49
N LEU A 19 4.97 -2.39 3.06
CA LEU A 19 6.40 -2.35 2.79
C LEU A 19 7.12 -3.62 3.30
N ILE A 20 6.78 -4.06 4.51
CA ILE A 20 7.29 -5.33 5.06
C ILE A 20 6.88 -6.46 4.13
N PHE A 21 5.60 -6.60 3.81
CA PHE A 21 5.11 -7.66 2.93
C PHE A 21 5.77 -7.64 1.56
N SER A 22 5.95 -6.46 0.97
CA SER A 22 6.64 -6.30 -0.32
C SER A 22 8.10 -6.77 -0.25
N SER A 23 8.79 -6.56 0.87
CA SER A 23 10.17 -7.02 1.07
C SER A 23 10.29 -8.55 1.11
N PHE A 24 9.22 -9.25 1.48
CA PHE A 24 9.17 -10.72 1.50
C PHE A 24 8.54 -11.33 0.24
N TYR A 25 8.16 -10.50 -0.74
CA TYR A 25 7.41 -10.95 -1.92
C TYR A 25 8.10 -12.09 -2.66
N LEU A 26 9.41 -11.98 -2.91
CA LEU A 26 10.22 -12.99 -3.58
C LEU A 26 10.25 -14.33 -2.85
N TYR A 27 10.30 -14.32 -1.51
CA TYR A 27 10.28 -15.55 -0.71
C TYR A 27 8.93 -16.27 -0.82
N PHE A 28 7.83 -15.51 -0.71
CA PHE A 28 6.50 -16.08 -0.90
C PHE A 28 6.29 -16.55 -2.34
N TYR A 29 6.73 -15.77 -3.33
CA TYR A 29 6.66 -16.17 -4.73
C TYR A 29 7.40 -17.49 -4.96
N GLY A 30 8.62 -17.64 -4.43
CA GLY A 30 9.38 -18.87 -4.51
C GLY A 30 8.65 -20.08 -3.90
N TYR A 31 8.06 -19.89 -2.72
CA TYR A 31 7.24 -20.92 -2.06
C TYR A 31 6.03 -21.34 -2.91
N PHE A 32 5.21 -20.38 -3.35
CA PHE A 32 4.03 -20.67 -4.18
C PHE A 32 4.39 -21.21 -5.57
N ASN A 33 5.55 -20.86 -6.10
CA ASN A 33 6.06 -21.44 -7.34
C ASN A 33 6.41 -22.92 -7.18
N GLY A 34 6.96 -23.33 -6.03
CA GLY A 34 7.18 -24.74 -5.71
C GLY A 34 5.89 -25.57 -5.67
N GLU A 35 4.77 -24.95 -5.30
CA GLU A 35 3.44 -25.56 -5.23
C GLU A 35 2.62 -25.43 -6.54
N ASN A 36 3.22 -24.95 -7.65
CA ASN A 36 2.52 -24.62 -8.91
C ASN A 36 1.37 -23.59 -8.76
N LEU A 37 1.42 -22.75 -7.73
CA LEU A 37 0.43 -21.71 -7.43
C LEU A 37 0.97 -20.29 -7.68
N ALA A 38 2.11 -20.14 -8.36
CA ALA A 38 2.75 -18.85 -8.64
C ALA A 38 1.82 -17.86 -9.34
N SER A 39 1.11 -18.30 -10.38
CA SER A 39 0.18 -17.45 -11.13
C SER A 39 -0.95 -16.92 -10.24
N PHE A 40 -1.53 -17.79 -9.41
CA PHE A 40 -2.55 -17.42 -8.44
C PHE A 40 -2.01 -16.41 -7.41
N PHE A 41 -0.83 -16.66 -6.85
CA PHE A 41 -0.17 -15.75 -5.92
C PHE A 41 0.05 -14.35 -6.53
N VAL A 42 0.57 -14.29 -7.77
CA VAL A 42 0.79 -13.02 -8.49
C VAL A 42 -0.53 -12.27 -8.70
N VAL A 43 -1.61 -12.96 -9.09
CA VAL A 43 -2.92 -12.32 -9.30
C VAL A 43 -3.47 -11.77 -8.00
N ILE A 44 -3.48 -12.55 -6.92
CA ILE A 44 -4.01 -12.13 -5.62
C ILE A 44 -3.21 -10.95 -5.05
N THR A 45 -1.89 -11.02 -5.08
CA THR A 45 -1.02 -9.95 -4.58
C THR A 45 -1.15 -8.67 -5.40
N SER A 46 -1.29 -8.78 -6.72
CA SER A 46 -1.55 -7.64 -7.60
C SER A 46 -2.89 -6.98 -7.29
N LEU A 47 -3.95 -7.78 -7.11
CA LEU A 47 -5.28 -7.27 -6.73
C LEU A 47 -5.24 -6.54 -5.38
N LEU A 48 -4.63 -7.15 -4.36
CA LEU A 48 -4.45 -6.52 -3.04
C LEU A 48 -3.71 -5.19 -3.15
N ARG A 49 -2.65 -5.13 -3.97
CA ARG A 49 -1.89 -3.91 -4.22
C ARG A 49 -2.74 -2.82 -4.87
N TYR A 50 -3.49 -3.14 -5.92
CA TYR A 50 -4.36 -2.16 -6.59
C TYR A 50 -5.45 -1.64 -5.66
N VAL A 51 -6.09 -2.51 -4.89
CA VAL A 51 -7.10 -2.13 -3.89
C VAL A 51 -6.49 -1.20 -2.85
N PHE A 52 -5.28 -1.51 -2.37
CA PHE A 52 -4.59 -0.68 -1.38
C PHE A 52 -4.20 0.70 -1.93
N LEU A 53 -3.65 0.76 -3.15
CA LEU A 53 -3.30 2.02 -3.79
C LEU A 53 -4.52 2.89 -4.10
N LEU A 54 -5.61 2.30 -4.61
CA LEU A 54 -6.88 2.99 -4.82
C LEU A 54 -7.43 3.53 -3.51
N TRP A 55 -7.36 2.75 -2.43
CA TRP A 55 -7.77 3.19 -1.10
C TRP A 55 -6.98 4.43 -0.68
N ILE A 56 -5.64 4.40 -0.72
CA ILE A 56 -4.81 5.56 -0.36
C ILE A 56 -5.16 6.77 -1.25
N ALA A 57 -5.31 6.57 -2.56
CA ALA A 57 -5.63 7.63 -3.50
C ALA A 57 -6.98 8.31 -3.19
N VAL A 58 -8.03 7.51 -2.95
CA VAL A 58 -9.36 8.01 -2.58
C VAL A 58 -9.30 8.80 -1.28
N TRP A 59 -8.62 8.28 -0.26
CA TRP A 59 -8.50 8.97 1.02
C TRP A 59 -7.65 10.23 0.94
N GLY A 60 -6.59 10.23 0.13
CA GLY A 60 -5.78 11.42 -0.16
C GLY A 60 -6.59 12.50 -0.88
N TYR A 61 -7.39 12.12 -1.88
CA TYR A 61 -8.29 13.04 -2.58
C TYR A 61 -9.39 13.60 -1.65
N LEU A 62 -9.97 12.78 -0.79
CA LEU A 62 -10.95 13.26 0.20
C LEU A 62 -10.31 14.20 1.23
N ALA A 63 -9.05 13.95 1.64
CA ALA A 63 -8.32 14.82 2.55
C ALA A 63 -7.98 16.19 1.93
N MET A 64 -7.72 16.23 0.61
CA MET A 64 -7.51 17.47 -0.15
C MET A 64 -8.67 18.44 -0.05
N LYS A 65 -9.91 17.93 -0.03
CA LYS A 65 -11.11 18.78 0.08
C LYS A 65 -11.24 19.52 1.41
N HIS A 66 -10.57 19.03 2.47
CA HIS A 66 -10.66 19.63 3.80
C HIS A 66 -9.46 20.51 4.15
N THR A 67 -8.24 20.10 3.84
CA THR A 67 -7.01 20.83 4.22
C THR A 67 -5.83 20.49 3.30
N GLN A 68 -5.22 21.49 2.66
CA GLN A 68 -4.06 21.32 1.77
C GLN A 68 -2.84 20.68 2.46
N LYS A 69 -2.57 20.98 3.74
CA LYS A 69 -1.44 20.37 4.47
C LYS A 69 -1.60 18.87 4.65
N ALA A 70 -2.81 18.38 4.95
CA ALA A 70 -3.05 16.95 5.11
C ALA A 70 -2.93 16.22 3.76
N ALA A 71 -3.34 16.85 2.66
CA ALA A 71 -3.20 16.28 1.32
C ALA A 71 -1.76 15.85 1.01
N PHE A 72 -0.79 16.71 1.33
CA PHE A 72 0.61 16.46 1.00
C PHE A 72 1.14 15.19 1.68
N PHE A 73 0.73 14.92 2.93
CA PHE A 73 1.11 13.70 3.64
C PHE A 73 0.49 12.43 3.04
N TYR A 74 -0.77 12.50 2.64
CA TYR A 74 -1.44 11.37 1.99
C TYR A 74 -0.87 11.10 0.59
N LEU A 75 -0.52 12.15 -0.14
CA LEU A 75 0.14 12.06 -1.44
C LEU A 75 1.53 11.43 -1.30
N ALA A 76 2.30 11.85 -0.29
CA ALA A 76 3.60 11.26 0.01
C ALA A 76 3.49 9.76 0.35
N LEU A 77 2.51 9.37 1.19
CA LEU A 77 2.25 7.96 1.47
C LEU A 77 1.84 7.18 0.22
N PHE A 78 1.03 7.78 -0.66
CA PHE A 78 0.68 7.17 -1.94
C PHE A 78 1.93 6.91 -2.79
N PHE A 79 2.79 7.90 -2.97
CA PHE A 79 4.02 7.74 -3.75
C PHE A 79 4.98 6.73 -3.13
N ILE A 80 5.13 6.70 -1.80
CA ILE A 80 5.93 5.69 -1.12
C ILE A 80 5.39 4.28 -1.45
N ASN A 81 4.09 4.04 -1.27
CA ASN A 81 3.50 2.72 -1.54
C ASN A 81 3.45 2.38 -3.04
N LEU A 82 3.40 3.38 -3.92
CA LEU A 82 3.45 3.16 -5.36
C LEU A 82 4.86 2.76 -5.80
N ILE A 83 5.86 3.53 -5.36
CA ILE A 83 7.22 3.51 -5.90
C ILE A 83 8.14 2.54 -5.16
N PHE A 84 8.14 2.51 -3.82
CA PHE A 84 9.08 1.68 -3.06
C PHE A 84 9.02 0.19 -3.41
N PRO A 85 7.83 -0.43 -3.58
CA PRO A 85 7.78 -1.85 -3.93
C PRO A 85 8.39 -2.21 -5.29
N TYR A 86 8.67 -1.23 -6.16
CA TYR A 86 9.39 -1.42 -7.43
C TYR A 86 10.90 -1.27 -7.31
N PHE A 87 11.41 -0.66 -6.23
CA PHE A 87 12.85 -0.54 -5.99
C PHE A 87 13.43 -1.68 -5.15
N PHE A 88 12.58 -2.40 -4.42
CA PHE A 88 12.97 -3.49 -3.52
C PHE A 88 12.48 -4.88 -4.01
N ASN A 89 11.98 -4.98 -5.24
CA ASN A 89 11.71 -6.23 -5.96
C ASN A 89 12.68 -6.38 -7.13
#